data_AF-A0A0U3GSA8-F1
#
_entry.id   AF-A0A0U3GSA8-F1
#
_cell.length_a   1.000
_cell.length_b   1.000
_cell.length_c   1.000
_cell.angle_alpha   90.00
_cell.angle_beta   90.00
_cell.angle_gamma   90.00
#
_symmetry.space_group_name_H-M   'P 1'
#
loop_
_entity.id
_entity.type
_entity.pdbx_description
1 polymer ?
#
loop_
_entity_poly.entity_id
_entity_poly.type
_entity_poly.pdbx_seq_one_letter_code
_entity_poly.pdbx_strand_id
1 'polypeptide(L)'
;MEPMSVGAEFMRTFDVQLAQSQKQKDAVFTIRHQVYCDELNWEARQQTQLERDEYDAHSIHCLLQHKPSKEYIGCIRLIIPSPHSSLTLPSQDQYGGYLKTSLLLPLLQSGTLSECSRLALLPDVRRKNIKDYRQDEPGTVSQPASQHTQLMSVSLYFCCIALAKLHGCRGTLLLASPKLSRHLKMLGLTLTRLSEDIEHRGCRAVYHFDTHEFKAQQLRSDVLSELYQAVERRLCQQLNNTELACELS
;
A
#
# COMPACT_ATOMS: atom_id res chain seq x y z
N MET A 1 1.96 24.27 -25.26
CA MET A 1 1.53 23.68 -23.98
C MET A 1 2.40 22.45 -23.78
N GLU A 2 3.27 22.42 -22.77
CA GLU A 2 4.14 21.26 -22.58
C GLU A 2 3.31 20.01 -22.24
N PRO A 3 3.72 18.82 -22.71
CA PRO A 3 3.07 17.58 -22.34
C PRO A 3 3.19 17.35 -20.84
N MET A 4 2.05 17.13 -20.19
CA MET A 4 1.95 16.85 -18.75
C MET A 4 2.76 15.59 -18.38
N SER A 5 3.45 15.59 -17.24
CA SER A 5 4.16 14.40 -16.77
C SER A 5 3.18 13.26 -16.48
N VAL A 6 3.66 12.02 -16.61
CA VAL A 6 2.85 10.82 -16.32
C VAL A 6 2.39 10.80 -14.85
N GLY A 7 3.22 11.30 -13.93
CA GLY A 7 2.86 11.43 -12.52
C GLY A 7 1.74 12.44 -12.30
N ALA A 8 1.82 13.60 -12.95
CA ALA A 8 0.76 14.61 -12.89
C ALA A 8 -0.56 14.10 -13.50
N GLU A 9 -0.50 13.36 -14.61
CA GLU A 9 -1.68 12.74 -15.22
C GLU A 9 -2.31 11.68 -14.30
N PHE A 10 -1.49 10.84 -13.66
CA PHE A 10 -1.96 9.87 -12.67
C PHE A 10 -2.70 10.58 -11.54
N MET A 11 -2.11 11.65 -10.98
CA MET A 11 -2.70 12.41 -9.88
C MET A 11 -3.95 13.21 -10.28
N ARG A 12 -4.17 13.49 -11.57
CA ARG A 12 -5.46 14.06 -12.04
C ARG A 12 -6.57 13.00 -12.06
N THR A 13 -6.20 11.75 -12.34
CA THR A 13 -7.15 10.64 -12.57
C THR A 13 -7.48 9.91 -11.27
N PHE A 14 -6.51 9.78 -10.36
CA PHE A 14 -6.65 9.02 -9.12
C PHE A 14 -6.38 9.88 -7.89
N ASP A 15 -7.05 9.53 -6.79
CA ASP A 15 -6.79 10.08 -5.45
C ASP A 15 -6.40 8.95 -4.51
N VAL A 16 -5.41 9.20 -3.66
CA VAL A 16 -5.10 8.33 -2.53
C VAL A 16 -5.82 8.88 -1.30
N GLN A 17 -6.55 8.01 -0.59
CA GLN A 17 -7.32 8.38 0.60
C GLN A 17 -7.01 7.47 1.78
N LEU A 18 -6.94 8.03 2.98
CA LEU A 18 -7.00 7.27 4.22
C LEU A 18 -8.44 6.78 4.45
N ALA A 19 -8.59 5.52 4.86
CA ALA A 19 -9.89 4.98 5.22
C ALA A 19 -10.23 5.31 6.68
N GLN A 20 -10.80 6.48 6.89
CA GLN A 20 -11.05 7.04 8.23
C GLN A 20 -12.49 6.82 8.68
N SER A 21 -13.44 6.98 7.76
CA SER A 21 -14.85 6.70 8.01
C SER A 21 -15.18 5.21 7.91
N GLN A 22 -16.26 4.78 8.57
CA GLN A 22 -16.74 3.41 8.47
C GLN A 22 -17.04 3.02 7.01
N LYS A 23 -17.62 3.93 6.22
CA LYS A 23 -17.89 3.72 4.79
C LYS A 23 -16.62 3.43 3.99
N GLN A 24 -15.53 4.16 4.26
CA GLN A 24 -14.25 3.90 3.59
C GLN A 24 -13.63 2.58 4.06
N LYS A 25 -13.70 2.26 5.36
CA LYS A 25 -13.22 0.97 5.86
C LYS A 25 -13.99 -0.19 5.24
N ASP A 26 -15.31 -0.08 5.13
CA ASP A 26 -16.13 -1.09 4.46
C ASP A 26 -15.73 -1.23 2.98
N ALA A 27 -15.43 -0.12 2.27
CA ALA A 27 -14.89 -0.20 0.92
C ALA A 27 -13.55 -0.96 0.84
N VAL A 28 -12.64 -0.76 1.81
CA VAL A 28 -11.39 -1.55 1.90
C VAL A 28 -11.70 -3.04 2.03
N PHE A 29 -12.59 -3.41 2.96
CA PHE A 29 -12.91 -4.80 3.23
C PHE A 29 -13.67 -5.48 2.08
N THR A 30 -14.50 -4.74 1.36
CA THR A 30 -15.16 -5.20 0.13
C THR A 30 -14.16 -5.45 -0.98
N ILE A 31 -13.23 -4.52 -1.24
CA ILE A 31 -12.17 -4.70 -2.26
C ILE A 31 -11.33 -5.94 -1.93
N ARG A 32 -10.95 -6.09 -0.66
CA ARG A 32 -10.20 -7.25 -0.18
C ARG A 32 -10.97 -8.56 -0.35
N HIS A 33 -12.27 -8.58 -0.04
CA HIS A 33 -13.11 -9.77 -0.24
C HIS A 33 -13.16 -10.18 -1.72
N GLN A 34 -13.45 -9.24 -2.62
CA GLN A 34 -13.50 -9.53 -4.05
C GLN A 34 -12.18 -10.10 -4.60
N VAL A 35 -11.05 -9.61 -4.09
CA VAL A 35 -9.72 -10.03 -4.56
C VAL A 35 -9.26 -11.31 -3.86
N TYR A 36 -9.25 -11.36 -2.53
CA TYR A 36 -8.67 -12.46 -1.77
C TYR A 36 -9.63 -13.63 -1.54
N CYS A 37 -10.94 -13.39 -1.46
CA CYS A 37 -11.93 -14.45 -1.27
C CYS A 37 -12.49 -14.92 -2.62
N ASP A 38 -12.97 -14.01 -3.47
CA ASP A 38 -13.71 -14.39 -4.67
C ASP A 38 -12.80 -14.75 -5.85
N GLU A 39 -11.79 -13.92 -6.13
CA GLU A 39 -10.90 -14.12 -7.28
C GLU A 39 -9.76 -15.11 -6.98
N LEU A 40 -8.99 -14.84 -5.92
CA LEU A 40 -7.77 -15.61 -5.64
C LEU A 40 -8.06 -16.89 -4.83
N ASN A 41 -9.23 -17.00 -4.19
CA ASN A 41 -9.60 -18.08 -3.27
C ASN A 41 -8.53 -18.34 -2.20
N TRP A 42 -7.93 -17.27 -1.71
CA TRP A 42 -6.87 -17.26 -0.71
C TRP A 42 -7.44 -17.27 0.70
N GLU A 43 -8.52 -16.50 0.93
CA GLU A 43 -9.24 -16.44 2.20
C GLU A 43 -10.64 -17.03 2.04
N ALA A 44 -11.24 -17.50 3.15
CA ALA A 44 -12.60 -18.04 3.12
C ALA A 44 -13.63 -16.95 2.78
N ARG A 45 -14.64 -17.29 1.98
CA ARG A 45 -15.74 -16.38 1.67
C ARG A 45 -16.59 -16.11 2.91
N GLN A 46 -16.75 -14.83 3.24
CA GLN A 46 -17.58 -14.36 4.34
C GLN A 46 -18.99 -14.02 3.84
N GLN A 47 -20.03 -14.33 4.62
CA GLN A 47 -21.43 -13.99 4.28
C GLN A 47 -21.66 -12.47 4.19
N THR A 48 -20.91 -11.71 4.98
CA THR A 48 -20.94 -10.24 4.99
C THR A 48 -20.34 -9.61 3.73
N GLN A 49 -19.64 -10.38 2.89
CA GLN A 49 -18.85 -9.89 1.76
C GLN A 49 -17.75 -8.89 2.16
N LEU A 50 -17.30 -8.94 3.41
CA LEU A 50 -16.21 -8.14 3.93
C LEU A 50 -15.08 -9.08 4.39
N GLU A 51 -13.87 -8.87 3.90
CA GLU A 51 -12.68 -9.59 4.36
C GLU A 51 -11.98 -8.76 5.44
N ARG A 52 -11.90 -9.36 6.64
CA ARG A 52 -11.29 -8.78 7.83
C ARG A 52 -10.46 -9.84 8.55
N ASP A 53 -9.37 -9.41 9.18
CA ASP A 53 -8.56 -10.24 10.08
C ASP A 53 -8.25 -9.48 11.39
N GLU A 54 -7.61 -10.17 12.34
CA GLU A 54 -7.31 -9.63 13.67
C GLU A 54 -6.39 -8.39 13.67
N TYR A 55 -5.64 -8.13 12.59
CA TYR A 55 -4.70 -7.01 12.52
C TYR A 55 -5.35 -5.71 12.06
N ASP A 56 -6.58 -5.75 11.55
CA ASP A 56 -7.28 -4.58 11.00
C ASP A 56 -7.59 -3.51 12.06
N ALA A 57 -7.71 -3.88 13.33
CA ALA A 57 -7.93 -2.95 14.42
C ALA A 57 -6.72 -2.03 14.69
N HIS A 58 -5.51 -2.45 14.32
CA HIS A 58 -4.26 -1.72 14.52
C HIS A 58 -3.60 -1.32 13.20
N SER A 59 -4.44 -1.13 12.17
CA SER A 59 -4.00 -0.87 10.82
C SER A 59 -4.46 0.49 10.31
N ILE A 60 -3.59 1.12 9.53
CA ILE A 60 -3.94 2.23 8.66
C ILE A 60 -4.18 1.65 7.27
N HIS A 61 -5.34 1.95 6.70
CA HIS A 61 -5.69 1.52 5.35
C HIS A 61 -5.71 2.70 4.41
N CYS A 62 -5.13 2.52 3.23
CA CYS A 62 -5.27 3.46 2.12
C CYS A 62 -6.18 2.87 1.05
N LEU A 63 -6.96 3.75 0.44
CA LEU A 63 -7.78 3.51 -0.73
C LEU A 63 -7.21 4.27 -1.91
N LEU A 64 -7.32 3.67 -3.10
CA LEU A 64 -7.14 4.35 -4.36
C LEU A 64 -8.54 4.62 -4.94
N GLN A 65 -8.89 5.89 -5.12
CA GLN A 65 -10.14 6.31 -5.73
C GLN A 65 -9.91 6.75 -7.17
N HIS A 66 -10.78 6.32 -8.08
CA HIS A 66 -10.90 6.91 -9.41
C HIS A 66 -11.70 8.21 -9.31
N LYS A 67 -11.07 9.37 -9.57
CA LYS A 67 -11.66 10.69 -9.30
C LYS A 67 -12.93 11.00 -10.12
N PRO A 68 -13.01 10.69 -11.43
CA PRO A 68 -14.23 10.86 -12.22
C PRO A 68 -15.42 10.02 -11.72
N SER A 69 -15.27 8.70 -11.56
CA SER A 69 -16.38 7.83 -11.14
C SER A 69 -16.65 7.83 -9.63
N LYS A 70 -15.73 8.37 -8.83
CA LYS A 70 -15.73 8.32 -7.35
C LYS A 70 -15.63 6.91 -6.76
N GLU A 71 -15.35 5.91 -7.58
CA GLU A 71 -15.24 4.53 -7.12
C GLU A 71 -13.88 4.26 -6.47
N TYR A 72 -13.90 3.47 -5.41
CA TYR A 72 -12.69 2.91 -4.83
C TYR A 72 -12.30 1.66 -5.61
N ILE A 73 -11.09 1.67 -6.15
CA ILE A 73 -10.60 0.67 -7.11
C ILE A 73 -9.44 -0.16 -6.57
N GLY A 74 -8.90 0.21 -5.41
CA GLY A 74 -7.77 -0.45 -4.80
C GLY A 74 -7.57 -0.08 -3.35
N CYS A 75 -6.81 -0.90 -2.64
CA CYS A 75 -6.40 -0.65 -1.27
C CYS A 75 -5.03 -1.24 -0.93
N ILE A 76 -4.47 -0.79 0.18
CA ILE A 76 -3.30 -1.38 0.84
C ILE A 76 -3.38 -1.13 2.36
N ARG A 77 -2.69 -1.95 3.14
CA ARG A 77 -2.68 -1.90 4.60
C ARG A 77 -1.26 -1.69 5.13
N LEU A 78 -1.11 -0.75 6.06
CA LEU A 78 0.04 -0.63 6.94
C LEU A 78 -0.38 -0.97 8.37
N ILE A 79 0.23 -2.00 8.94
CA ILE A 79 0.01 -2.41 10.33
C ILE A 79 1.07 -1.71 11.17
N ILE A 80 0.64 -0.94 12.17
CA ILE A 80 1.53 -0.28 13.12
C ILE A 80 1.25 -0.91 14.49
N PRO A 81 2.23 -1.57 15.12
CA PRO A 81 2.04 -2.14 16.45
C PRO A 81 1.59 -1.07 17.43
N SER A 82 0.50 -1.35 18.15
CA SER A 82 0.09 -0.49 19.25
C SER A 82 0.89 -0.87 20.49
N PRO A 83 1.46 0.10 21.24
CA PRO A 83 2.10 -0.20 22.53
C PRO A 83 1.12 -0.76 23.57
N HIS A 84 -0.19 -0.65 23.31
CA HIS A 84 -1.26 -1.16 24.16
C HIS A 84 -1.85 -2.49 23.67
N SER A 85 -1.32 -3.07 22.59
CA SER A 85 -1.75 -4.35 22.05
C SER A 85 -0.67 -5.40 22.26
N SER A 86 -1.08 -6.61 22.66
CA SER A 86 -0.20 -7.78 22.69
C SER A 86 -0.01 -8.41 21.30
N LEU A 87 -0.75 -7.94 20.29
CA LEU A 87 -0.64 -8.45 18.93
C LEU A 87 0.70 -8.06 18.31
N THR A 88 1.39 -9.04 17.74
CA THR A 88 2.60 -8.79 16.98
C THR A 88 2.26 -8.55 15.51
N LEU A 89 3.27 -8.49 14.64
CA LEU A 89 3.04 -8.33 13.20
C LEU A 89 2.73 -9.70 12.58
N PRO A 90 1.93 -9.80 11.50
CA PRO A 90 1.57 -11.09 10.91
C PRO A 90 2.79 -11.96 10.56
N SER A 91 3.87 -11.36 10.07
CA SER A 91 5.10 -12.10 9.76
C SER A 91 5.80 -12.66 11.00
N GLN A 92 5.69 -11.97 12.15
CA GLN A 92 6.22 -12.45 13.42
C GLN A 92 5.36 -13.60 13.96
N ASP A 93 4.04 -13.46 13.95
CA ASP A 93 3.11 -14.49 14.44
C ASP A 93 3.18 -15.77 13.59
N GLN A 94 3.24 -15.64 12.25
CA GLN A 94 3.21 -16.79 11.34
C GLN A 94 4.59 -17.42 11.11
N TYR A 95 5.66 -16.61 11.10
CA TYR A 95 6.98 -17.07 10.66
C TYR A 95 8.11 -16.75 11.65
N GLY A 96 7.80 -16.35 12.89
CA GLY A 96 8.80 -15.92 13.87
C GLY A 96 9.97 -16.89 14.05
N GLY A 97 9.74 -18.21 13.97
CA GLY A 97 10.78 -19.23 14.04
C GLY A 97 11.78 -19.25 12.86
N TYR A 98 11.41 -18.64 11.74
CA TYR A 98 12.21 -18.54 10.50
C TYR A 98 12.82 -17.15 10.29
N LEU A 99 12.45 -16.18 11.12
CA LEU A 99 12.94 -14.81 10.99
C LEU A 99 14.32 -14.67 11.63
N LYS A 100 15.20 -13.94 10.94
CA LYS A 100 16.45 -13.41 11.51
C LYS A 100 16.15 -12.25 12.48
N THR A 101 15.42 -12.54 13.56
CA THR A 101 14.86 -11.57 14.52
C THR A 101 15.94 -10.71 15.19
N SER A 102 17.17 -11.22 15.31
CA SER A 102 18.31 -10.44 15.80
C SER A 102 18.56 -9.14 15.02
N LEU A 103 18.24 -9.12 13.72
CA LEU A 103 18.35 -7.93 12.87
C LEU A 103 17.24 -6.89 13.16
N LEU A 104 16.16 -7.31 13.82
CA LEU A 104 14.99 -6.49 14.11
C LEU A 104 14.93 -6.02 15.58
N LEU A 105 15.78 -6.55 16.46
CA LEU A 105 15.73 -6.28 17.90
C LEU A 105 15.62 -4.79 18.27
N PRO A 106 16.42 -3.87 17.68
CA PRO A 106 16.32 -2.45 18.00
C PRO A 106 14.97 -1.84 17.62
N LEU A 107 14.35 -2.34 16.54
CA LEU A 107 13.06 -1.85 16.03
C LEU A 107 11.89 -2.39 16.85
N LEU A 108 11.99 -3.65 17.28
CA LEU A 108 11.02 -4.29 18.16
C LEU A 108 11.02 -3.62 19.55
N GLN A 109 12.19 -3.38 20.12
CA GLN A 109 12.33 -2.71 21.42
C GLN A 109 11.81 -1.28 21.40
N SER A 110 12.02 -0.54 20.31
CA SER A 110 11.51 0.82 20.18
C SER A 110 10.05 0.91 19.73
N GLY A 111 9.41 -0.21 19.37
CA GLY A 111 8.06 -0.21 18.81
C GLY A 111 7.95 0.49 17.45
N THR A 112 9.04 0.55 16.67
CA THR A 112 9.08 1.28 15.38
C THR A 112 9.14 0.35 14.18
N LEU A 113 8.65 -0.89 14.32
CA LEU A 113 8.57 -1.87 13.25
C LEU A 113 7.12 -1.97 12.78
N SER A 114 6.85 -1.70 11.50
CA SER A 114 5.52 -1.85 10.90
C SER A 114 5.48 -3.03 9.91
N GLU A 115 4.31 -3.40 9.40
CA GLU A 115 4.18 -4.37 8.31
C GLU A 115 3.23 -3.89 7.21
N CYS A 116 3.68 -3.95 5.96
CA CYS A 116 2.86 -3.69 4.79
C CYS A 116 2.21 -4.98 4.29
N SER A 117 0.90 -4.96 4.05
CA SER A 117 0.13 -6.13 3.61
C SER A 117 -1.12 -5.73 2.81
N ARG A 118 -1.86 -6.74 2.33
CA ARG A 118 -3.18 -6.60 1.69
C ARG A 118 -3.26 -5.58 0.52
N LEU A 119 -2.22 -5.50 -0.33
CA LEU A 119 -2.32 -4.77 -1.60
C LEU A 119 -3.34 -5.46 -2.53
N ALA A 120 -4.41 -4.75 -2.87
CA ALA A 120 -5.45 -5.23 -3.76
C ALA A 120 -5.87 -4.13 -4.75
N LEU A 121 -6.06 -4.52 -6.00
CA LEU A 121 -6.73 -3.71 -7.04
C LEU A 121 -7.88 -4.56 -7.57
N LEU A 122 -9.05 -3.97 -7.80
CA LEU A 122 -10.20 -4.72 -8.28
C LEU A 122 -9.89 -5.44 -9.61
N PRO A 123 -10.45 -6.64 -9.86
CA PRO A 123 -10.13 -7.44 -11.05
C PRO A 123 -10.32 -6.66 -12.36
N ASP A 124 -11.41 -5.91 -12.47
CA ASP A 124 -11.73 -5.13 -13.66
C ASP A 124 -10.77 -3.97 -13.90
N VAL A 125 -10.21 -3.39 -12.84
CA VAL A 125 -9.21 -2.32 -12.94
C VAL A 125 -7.93 -2.85 -13.56
N ARG A 126 -7.52 -4.08 -13.20
CA ARG A 126 -6.30 -4.70 -13.72
C ARG A 126 -6.44 -5.15 -15.18
N ARG A 127 -7.67 -5.28 -15.69
CA ARG A 127 -7.99 -5.64 -17.09
C ARG A 127 -8.22 -4.42 -17.99
N LYS A 128 -8.66 -3.28 -17.44
CA LYS A 128 -9.00 -2.05 -18.18
C LYS A 128 -7.78 -1.18 -18.51
N ASN A 129 -7.87 -0.40 -19.60
CA ASN A 129 -6.95 0.70 -19.89
C ASN A 129 -7.41 1.98 -19.16
N ILE A 130 -6.50 2.93 -18.86
CA ILE A 130 -6.91 4.25 -18.33
C ILE A 130 -7.87 4.99 -19.26
N LYS A 131 -7.82 4.73 -20.58
CA LYS A 131 -8.76 5.33 -21.55
C LYS A 131 -10.21 4.94 -21.30
N ASP A 132 -10.44 3.73 -20.78
CA ASP A 132 -11.79 3.26 -20.44
C ASP A 132 -12.38 4.04 -19.26
N TYR A 133 -11.53 4.71 -18.48
CA TYR A 133 -11.90 5.60 -17.39
C TYR A 133 -12.01 7.08 -17.83
N ARG A 134 -11.64 7.41 -19.07
CA ARG A 134 -11.54 8.78 -19.62
C ARG A 134 -12.39 8.98 -20.88
N GLN A 135 -13.51 8.26 -21.05
CA GLN A 135 -14.36 8.35 -22.25
C GLN A 135 -14.87 9.77 -22.58
N ASP A 136 -14.68 10.76 -21.71
CA ASP A 136 -15.14 12.14 -21.90
C ASP A 136 -14.07 13.16 -22.40
N GLU A 137 -12.81 12.78 -22.66
CA GLU A 137 -11.76 13.75 -23.07
C GLU A 137 -11.00 13.33 -24.37
N PRO A 138 -11.07 14.10 -25.48
CA PRO A 138 -10.35 13.79 -26.70
C PRO A 138 -8.86 14.16 -26.61
N GLY A 139 -7.96 13.22 -26.96
CA GLY A 139 -6.60 13.56 -27.40
C GLY A 139 -5.40 12.99 -26.61
N THR A 140 -5.54 11.98 -25.75
CA THR A 140 -4.37 11.44 -24.99
C THR A 140 -3.71 10.21 -25.63
N VAL A 141 -2.38 10.24 -25.70
CA VAL A 141 -1.50 9.19 -26.24
C VAL A 141 -1.74 7.85 -25.51
N SER A 142 -1.84 6.76 -26.27
CA SER A 142 -2.08 5.40 -25.74
C SER A 142 -0.86 4.87 -24.98
N GLN A 143 -0.95 4.74 -23.66
CA GLN A 143 -0.07 3.85 -22.90
C GLN A 143 -0.75 2.49 -22.69
N PRO A 144 -0.01 1.37 -22.70
CA PRO A 144 -0.59 0.03 -22.53
C PRO A 144 -1.12 -0.17 -21.09
N ALA A 145 -2.25 -0.89 -20.96
CA ALA A 145 -2.95 -1.20 -19.69
C ALA A 145 -2.02 -1.62 -18.52
N SER A 146 -0.92 -2.30 -18.84
CA SER A 146 0.06 -2.82 -17.89
C SER A 146 0.84 -1.73 -17.16
N GLN A 147 1.16 -0.61 -17.80
CA GLN A 147 1.92 0.49 -17.17
C GLN A 147 1.07 1.27 -16.16
N HIS A 148 -0.24 1.40 -16.43
CA HIS A 148 -1.14 2.10 -15.54
C HIS A 148 -1.43 1.33 -14.25
N THR A 149 -1.71 0.03 -14.37
CA THR A 149 -1.90 -0.85 -13.20
C THR A 149 -0.64 -0.88 -12.32
N GLN A 150 0.55 -0.77 -12.94
CA GLN A 150 1.80 -0.62 -12.21
C GLN A 150 1.84 0.67 -11.40
N LEU A 151 1.55 1.83 -12.01
CA LEU A 151 1.52 3.10 -11.27
C LEU A 151 0.51 3.11 -10.12
N MET A 152 -0.65 2.47 -10.28
CA MET A 152 -1.64 2.29 -9.20
C MET A 152 -1.08 1.47 -8.03
N SER A 153 -0.39 0.37 -8.35
CA SER A 153 0.23 -0.50 -7.34
C SER A 153 1.39 0.23 -6.65
N VAL A 154 2.20 0.95 -7.42
CA VAL A 154 3.33 1.76 -6.92
C VAL A 154 2.83 2.88 -6.02
N SER A 155 1.77 3.60 -6.40
CA SER A 155 1.19 4.66 -5.56
C SER A 155 0.71 4.11 -4.22
N LEU A 156 0.11 2.91 -4.22
CA LEU A 156 -0.30 2.23 -2.99
C LEU A 156 0.91 1.83 -2.13
N TYR A 157 1.99 1.27 -2.71
CA TYR A 157 3.21 1.04 -1.93
C TYR A 157 3.84 2.33 -1.38
N PHE A 158 3.83 3.42 -2.15
CA PHE A 158 4.25 4.74 -1.68
C PHE A 158 3.39 5.23 -0.51
N CYS A 159 2.11 4.85 -0.43
CA CYS A 159 1.30 5.15 0.76
C CYS A 159 1.87 4.51 2.01
N CYS A 160 2.22 3.22 1.96
CA CYS A 160 2.80 2.52 3.11
C CYS A 160 4.14 3.13 3.52
N ILE A 161 5.01 3.47 2.56
CA ILE A 161 6.30 4.11 2.85
C ILE A 161 6.09 5.49 3.49
N ALA A 162 5.22 6.32 2.92
CA ALA A 162 4.92 7.64 3.45
C ALA A 162 4.30 7.57 4.85
N LEU A 163 3.32 6.69 5.07
CA LEU A 163 2.70 6.50 6.38
C LEU A 163 3.67 5.95 7.42
N ALA A 164 4.51 4.98 7.06
CA ALA A 164 5.53 4.48 7.96
C ALA A 164 6.46 5.62 8.41
N LYS A 165 6.88 6.52 7.50
CA LYS A 165 7.65 7.72 7.86
C LYS A 165 6.88 8.65 8.80
N LEU A 166 5.65 8.98 8.44
CA LEU A 166 4.82 9.94 9.19
C LEU A 166 4.50 9.47 10.61
N HIS A 167 4.41 8.15 10.81
CA HIS A 167 4.20 7.54 12.12
C HIS A 167 5.50 7.11 12.83
N GLY A 168 6.67 7.56 12.34
CA GLY A 168 7.96 7.28 12.99
C GLY A 168 8.38 5.80 12.97
N CYS A 169 7.80 4.99 12.09
CA CYS A 169 8.21 3.61 11.89
C CYS A 169 9.54 3.60 11.12
N ARG A 170 10.61 3.15 11.79
CA ARG A 170 11.96 3.08 11.20
C ARG A 170 12.11 1.90 10.26
N GLY A 171 11.46 0.77 10.57
CA GLY A 171 11.49 -0.43 9.74
C GLY A 171 10.11 -0.87 9.33
N THR A 172 10.02 -1.44 8.13
CA THR A 172 8.76 -2.01 7.62
C THR A 172 9.00 -3.41 7.07
N LEU A 173 8.21 -4.37 7.54
CA LEU A 173 8.18 -5.74 7.04
C LEU A 173 7.25 -5.87 5.83
N LEU A 174 7.55 -6.84 4.98
CA LEU A 174 6.71 -7.25 3.86
C LEU A 174 6.97 -8.71 3.49
N LEU A 175 5.91 -9.51 3.40
CA LEU A 175 5.96 -10.84 2.79
C LEU A 175 5.84 -10.73 1.26
N ALA A 176 6.94 -10.93 0.54
CA ALA A 176 7.00 -10.70 -0.91
C ALA A 176 7.45 -11.91 -1.71
N SER A 177 6.89 -12.06 -2.92
CA SER A 177 7.42 -12.98 -3.92
C SER A 177 8.72 -12.45 -4.55
N PRO A 178 9.54 -13.29 -5.21
CA PRO A 178 10.75 -12.85 -5.91
C PRO A 178 10.53 -11.80 -7.00
N LYS A 179 9.33 -11.77 -7.61
CA LYS A 179 8.97 -10.75 -8.61
C LYS A 179 8.70 -9.41 -7.93
N LEU A 180 7.94 -9.42 -6.83
CA LEU A 180 7.60 -8.22 -6.09
C LEU A 180 8.85 -7.60 -5.44
N SER A 181 9.73 -8.40 -4.83
CA SER A 181 10.95 -7.88 -4.21
C SER A 181 11.89 -7.19 -5.22
N ARG A 182 12.01 -7.75 -6.44
CA ARG A 182 12.73 -7.08 -7.54
C ARG A 182 12.06 -5.76 -7.93
N HIS A 183 10.74 -5.72 -8.03
CA HIS A 183 10.01 -4.51 -8.36
C HIS A 183 10.20 -3.41 -7.31
N LEU A 184 10.10 -3.74 -6.04
CA LEU A 184 10.32 -2.80 -4.94
C LEU A 184 11.76 -2.25 -4.90
N LYS A 185 12.77 -3.07 -5.21
CA LYS A 185 14.15 -2.59 -5.38
C LYS A 185 14.29 -1.58 -6.51
N MET A 186 13.53 -1.74 -7.61
CA MET A 186 13.51 -0.74 -8.69
C MET A 186 12.85 0.58 -8.26
N LEU A 187 11.97 0.53 -7.26
CA LEU A 187 11.43 1.72 -6.58
C LEU A 187 12.41 2.31 -5.56
N GLY A 188 13.71 1.98 -5.60
CA GLY A 188 14.72 2.57 -4.73
C GLY A 188 14.72 2.05 -3.29
N LEU A 189 14.01 0.96 -2.98
CA LEU A 189 14.06 0.34 -1.66
C LEU A 189 15.26 -0.62 -1.53
N THR A 190 16.02 -0.46 -0.46
CA THR A 190 17.00 -1.46 0.00
C THR A 190 16.26 -2.51 0.83
N LEU A 191 16.07 -3.70 0.25
CA LEU A 191 15.41 -4.81 0.94
C LEU A 191 16.43 -5.78 1.56
N THR A 192 16.39 -5.89 2.89
CA THR A 192 17.06 -6.95 3.66
C THR A 192 16.14 -8.14 3.78
N ARG A 193 16.59 -9.30 3.28
CA ARG A 193 15.84 -10.55 3.37
C ARG A 193 16.01 -11.17 4.76
N LEU A 194 14.91 -11.48 5.44
CA LEU A 194 14.88 -11.94 6.83
C LEU A 194 14.55 -13.42 7.01
N SER A 195 13.98 -14.08 6.00
CA SER A 195 13.64 -15.50 6.05
C SER A 195 14.24 -16.26 4.87
N GLU A 196 14.27 -17.59 4.99
CA GLU A 196 14.37 -18.50 3.85
C GLU A 196 13.11 -18.42 2.97
N ASP A 197 13.02 -19.26 1.94
CA ASP A 197 11.82 -19.35 1.11
C ASP A 197 10.68 -19.94 1.95
N ILE A 198 9.52 -19.31 1.90
CA ILE A 198 8.29 -19.69 2.60
C ILE A 198 7.26 -20.02 1.53
N GLU A 199 6.67 -21.21 1.61
CA GLU A 199 5.51 -21.56 0.79
C GLU A 199 4.26 -20.91 1.39
N HIS A 200 3.88 -19.75 0.84
CA HIS A 200 2.68 -19.02 1.22
C HIS A 200 1.98 -18.51 -0.03
N ARG A 201 1.08 -19.32 -0.58
CA ARG A 201 0.36 -19.01 -1.83
C ARG A 201 1.38 -18.73 -2.95
N GLY A 202 2.35 -19.64 -3.08
CA GLY A 202 3.58 -19.50 -3.85
C GLY A 202 4.79 -19.17 -2.99
N CYS A 203 5.98 -19.29 -3.59
CA CYS A 203 7.25 -18.99 -2.93
C CYS A 203 7.38 -17.48 -2.61
N ARG A 204 7.60 -17.19 -1.32
CA ARG A 204 7.77 -15.85 -0.76
C ARG A 204 8.92 -15.82 0.24
N ALA A 205 9.30 -14.63 0.65
CA ALA A 205 10.16 -14.42 1.81
C ALA A 205 9.72 -13.17 2.55
N VAL A 206 10.03 -13.12 3.85
CA VAL A 206 9.88 -11.91 4.65
C VAL A 206 11.08 -11.02 4.38
N TYR A 207 10.80 -9.78 3.97
CA TYR A 207 11.77 -8.73 3.77
C TYR A 207 11.52 -7.60 4.76
N HIS A 208 12.58 -6.84 5.02
CA HIS A 208 12.57 -5.59 5.74
C HIS A 208 13.19 -4.50 4.87
N PHE A 209 12.65 -3.28 4.95
CA PHE A 209 13.35 -2.07 4.50
C PHE A 209 13.38 -1.05 5.62
N ASP A 210 14.50 -0.31 5.68
CA ASP A 210 14.58 0.91 6.47
C ASP A 210 13.79 2.01 5.75
N THR A 211 12.85 2.59 6.47
CA THR A 211 11.91 3.56 5.96
C THR A 211 12.56 4.95 5.78
N HIS A 212 13.59 5.27 6.57
CA HIS A 212 14.36 6.52 6.45
C HIS A 212 15.42 6.45 5.34
N GLU A 213 15.88 5.26 4.97
CA GLU A 213 16.77 5.09 3.80
C GLU A 213 16.07 5.43 2.48
N PHE A 214 14.74 5.29 2.40
CA PHE A 214 14.00 5.65 1.20
C PHE A 214 14.03 7.17 0.98
N LYS A 215 14.67 7.60 -0.11
CA LYS A 215 14.76 9.00 -0.53
C LYS A 215 14.17 9.16 -1.93
N ALA A 216 13.05 9.87 -2.03
CA ALA A 216 12.36 10.08 -3.31
C ALA A 216 13.28 10.73 -4.38
N GLN A 217 14.17 11.63 -3.96
CA GLN A 217 15.13 12.30 -4.83
C GLN A 217 16.20 11.34 -5.40
N GLN A 218 16.35 10.14 -4.83
CA GLN A 218 17.29 9.12 -5.29
C GLN A 218 16.62 8.07 -6.20
N LEU A 219 15.32 8.22 -6.49
CA LEU A 219 14.63 7.40 -7.46
C LEU A 219 15.20 7.66 -8.86
N ARG A 220 15.37 6.60 -9.64
CA ARG A 220 15.91 6.67 -11.02
C ARG A 220 14.97 7.35 -12.03
N SER A 221 13.76 7.70 -11.61
CA SER A 221 12.70 8.23 -12.47
C SER A 221 12.03 9.41 -11.80
N ASP A 222 12.06 10.57 -12.47
CA ASP A 222 11.40 11.79 -12.00
C ASP A 222 9.89 11.57 -11.84
N VAL A 223 9.28 10.78 -12.72
CA VAL A 223 7.86 10.38 -12.62
C VAL A 223 7.56 9.68 -11.30
N LEU A 224 8.44 8.77 -10.85
CA LEU A 224 8.25 8.07 -9.57
C LEU A 224 8.50 8.99 -8.38
N SER A 225 9.46 9.91 -8.49
CA SER A 225 9.72 10.93 -7.47
C SER A 225 8.54 11.88 -7.30
N GLU A 226 8.02 12.41 -8.40
CA GLU A 226 6.82 13.26 -8.42
C GLU A 226 5.60 12.54 -7.85
N LEU A 227 5.39 11.28 -8.24
CA LEU A 227 4.29 10.46 -7.75
C LEU A 227 4.40 10.24 -6.24
N TYR A 228 5.58 9.86 -5.72
CA TYR A 228 5.77 9.71 -4.28
C TYR A 228 5.49 11.01 -3.54
N GLN A 229 6.06 12.13 -3.99
CA GLN A 229 5.85 13.43 -3.34
C GLN A 229 4.38 13.85 -3.35
N ALA A 230 3.64 13.54 -4.43
CA ALA A 230 2.22 13.81 -4.51
C ALA A 230 1.41 12.94 -3.54
N VAL A 231 1.74 11.66 -3.42
CA VAL A 231 1.14 10.74 -2.43
C VAL A 231 1.43 11.22 -1.00
N GLU A 232 2.68 11.52 -0.69
CA GLU A 232 3.11 11.99 0.63
C GLU A 232 2.37 13.29 1.02
N ARG A 233 2.39 14.32 0.15
CA ARG A 233 1.64 15.56 0.39
C ARG A 233 0.15 15.31 0.62
N ARG A 234 -0.46 14.43 -0.17
CA ARG A 234 -1.89 14.13 -0.07
C ARG A 234 -2.25 13.41 1.23
N LEU A 235 -1.38 12.54 1.73
CA LEU A 235 -1.57 11.86 3.01
C LEU A 235 -1.34 12.80 4.20
N CYS A 236 -0.30 13.64 4.17
CA CYS A 236 -0.06 14.67 5.19
C CYS A 236 -1.29 15.59 5.35
N GLN A 237 -1.88 16.05 4.24
CA GLN A 237 -3.08 16.87 4.28
C GLN A 237 -4.26 16.17 4.97
N GLN A 238 -4.44 14.87 4.75
CA GLN A 238 -5.52 14.11 5.36
C GLN A 238 -5.30 13.91 6.86
N LEU A 239 -4.07 13.62 7.28
CA LEU A 239 -3.72 13.49 8.70
C LEU A 239 -3.90 14.82 9.45
N ASN A 240 -3.40 15.93 8.90
CA ASN A 240 -3.53 17.25 9.54
C ASN A 240 -5.00 17.68 9.67
N ASN A 241 -5.84 17.38 8.69
CA ASN A 241 -7.28 17.66 8.76
C ASN A 241 -8.00 16.78 9.80
N THR A 242 -7.38 15.67 10.22
CA THR A 242 -7.90 14.78 11.25
C THR A 242 -7.48 15.23 12.64
N GLU A 243 -6.26 15.76 12.78
CA GLU A 243 -5.80 16.38 14.01
C GLU A 243 -6.55 17.69 14.31
N LEU A 244 -6.92 18.48 13.28
CA LEU A 244 -7.85 19.61 13.45
C LEU A 244 -9.27 19.19 13.86
N ALA A 245 -9.65 17.92 13.67
CA ALA A 245 -10.92 17.36 14.13
C ALA A 245 -10.85 16.79 15.56
N CYS A 246 -9.65 16.69 16.17
CA CYS A 246 -9.45 16.25 17.55
C CYS A 246 -9.32 17.39 18.57
N GLU A 247 -9.51 18.66 18.17
CA GLU A 247 -9.61 19.80 19.11
C GLU A 247 -11.06 20.30 19.34
N LEU A 248 -12.08 19.52 18.93
CA LEU A 248 -13.50 19.81 19.22
C LEU A 248 -14.28 18.57 19.67
N SER A 249 -13.71 17.75 20.57
CA SER A 249 -14.43 16.72 21.32
C SER A 249 -13.98 16.67 22.77
#